data_AF-A0A519U670-F1
#
_entry.id   AF-A0A519U670-F1
#
_cell.length_a   1.000
_cell.length_b   1.000
_cell.length_c   1.000
_cell.angle_alpha   90.00
_cell.angle_beta   90.00
_cell.angle_gamma   90.00
#
_symmetry.space_group_name_H-M   'P 1'
#
loop_
_entity.id
_entity.type
_entity.pdbx_description
1 polymer ?
#
loop_
_entity_poly.entity_id
_entity_poly.type
_entity_poly.pdbx_seq_one_letter_code
_entity_poly.pdbx_strand_id
1 'polypeptide(L)'
;MKRSLVFLALLSVSTAYAQNKLKVIKASSTSVDIKDDQYPIRKNAWTIVPEEKLDVYATSAKKVTFYTDLESISFNVDPKVGQYDFLIVVNGKDTARTQIRYDAKAPSRKPVVYLDTLKNAAKYNFSDQREIPNFTYQSMNDPNLVRIRKDLKLDSIAGKGNELSKVFNLLHWVHNLIRHDGSSNNPTLKNAIELIKVCKEQNRGVNCRMLATVLNECYLSLGISSRYITCMPKETNFDDCHVINMVYIKDLKKWIWIDPTFDAYVMDDKGNLLGLQEVRERLIKGMPLVLNADANWNRTSLQTKEYYLQNYMAKNLYRLETPLISQYDTETWKKGKAVEYVELLPLDGIVQGPQKKESTNQNTGVTFINYKTNNPNLFWTTPK
;
A
#
# COMPACT_ATOMS: atom_id res chain seq x y z
N MET A 1 58.46 39.86 64.14
CA MET A 1 57.24 39.19 64.65
C MET A 1 56.07 39.52 63.73
N LYS A 2 55.72 38.65 62.78
CA LYS A 2 54.57 38.83 61.88
C LYS A 2 53.50 37.81 62.28
N ARG A 3 52.34 38.28 62.77
CA ARG A 3 51.15 37.47 63.02
C ARG A 3 50.34 37.42 61.73
N SER A 4 50.20 36.25 61.12
CA SER A 4 49.27 36.01 60.02
C SER A 4 47.88 35.69 60.58
N LEU A 5 46.87 36.46 60.18
CA LEU A 5 45.46 36.07 60.28
C LEU A 5 45.15 35.10 59.13
N VAL A 6 44.54 33.96 59.46
CA VAL A 6 43.97 33.02 58.48
C VAL A 6 42.46 33.27 58.43
N PHE A 7 41.95 33.70 57.27
CA PHE A 7 40.52 33.74 56.97
C PHE A 7 40.10 32.41 56.36
N LEU A 8 39.18 31.70 57.01
CA LEU A 8 38.59 30.47 56.51
C LEU A 8 37.34 30.83 55.68
N ALA A 9 37.42 30.70 54.35
CA ALA A 9 36.29 30.90 53.45
C ALA A 9 35.53 29.57 53.27
N LEU A 10 34.30 29.51 53.78
CA LEU A 10 33.34 28.44 53.52
C LEU A 10 32.75 28.61 52.11
N LEU A 11 33.18 27.76 51.17
CA LEU A 11 32.57 27.62 49.85
C LEU A 11 31.37 26.67 49.93
N SER A 12 30.16 27.23 49.90
CA SER A 12 28.94 26.48 49.66
C SER A 12 28.86 26.07 48.18
N VAL A 13 29.05 24.79 47.91
CA VAL A 13 28.81 24.21 46.58
C VAL A 13 27.31 24.01 46.42
N SER A 14 26.64 24.94 45.74
CA SER A 14 25.28 24.73 45.25
C SER A 14 25.32 23.88 43.98
N THR A 15 24.93 22.61 44.07
CA THR A 15 24.70 21.74 42.91
C THR A 15 23.38 22.13 42.24
N ALA A 16 23.44 23.02 41.25
CA ALA A 16 22.33 23.24 40.34
C ALA A 16 22.22 22.05 39.38
N TYR A 17 21.30 21.12 39.65
CA TYR A 17 20.85 20.15 38.66
C TYR A 17 20.05 20.90 37.58
N ALA A 18 20.66 21.15 36.43
CA ALA A 18 19.94 21.60 35.25
C ALA A 18 19.06 20.45 34.74
N GLN A 19 17.75 20.55 34.96
CA GLN A 19 16.77 19.70 34.26
C GLN A 19 16.82 20.08 32.77
N ASN A 20 17.31 19.18 31.91
CA ASN A 20 17.24 19.36 30.46
C ASN A 20 15.76 19.47 30.05
N LYS A 21 15.31 20.68 29.72
CA LYS A 21 13.95 20.94 29.26
C LYS A 21 13.71 20.20 27.95
N LEU A 22 12.65 19.39 27.90
CA LEU A 22 12.25 18.71 26.66
C LEU A 22 12.01 19.74 25.55
N LYS A 23 12.46 19.41 24.34
CA LYS A 23 12.14 20.23 23.17
C LYS A 23 10.64 20.14 22.90
N VAL A 24 10.06 21.23 22.41
CA VAL A 24 8.62 21.34 22.14
C VAL A 24 8.44 21.84 20.71
N ILE A 25 7.53 21.21 19.96
CA ILE A 25 7.02 21.73 18.69
C ILE A 25 5.50 21.83 18.73
N LYS A 26 4.93 22.65 17.85
CA LYS A 26 3.49 22.86 17.71
C LYS A 26 2.94 22.21 16.44
N ALA A 27 1.66 21.85 16.48
CA ALA A 27 0.91 21.37 15.33
C ALA A 27 -0.55 21.86 15.42
N SER A 28 -1.23 22.04 14.28
CA SER A 28 -2.70 22.16 14.25
C SER A 28 -3.38 20.87 13.76
N SER A 29 -2.60 19.92 13.22
CA SER A 29 -3.04 18.57 12.83
C SER A 29 -2.33 17.50 13.66
N THR A 30 -2.95 16.32 13.78
CA THR A 30 -2.28 15.14 14.36
C THR A 30 -1.37 14.44 13.35
N SER A 31 -1.43 14.79 12.06
CA SER A 31 -0.59 14.19 11.03
C SER A 31 0.79 14.83 10.97
N VAL A 32 1.84 14.01 10.87
CA VAL A 32 3.24 14.44 10.84
C VAL A 32 3.97 13.77 9.69
N ASP A 33 4.71 14.56 8.93
CA ASP A 33 5.65 14.04 7.94
C ASP A 33 6.99 13.73 8.61
N ILE A 34 7.65 12.67 8.16
CA ILE A 34 8.93 12.25 8.74
C ILE A 34 10.00 12.15 7.67
N LYS A 35 11.18 12.71 7.97
CA LYS A 35 12.41 12.49 7.20
C LYS A 35 13.43 11.75 8.06
N ASP A 36 13.73 10.53 7.66
CA ASP A 36 14.82 9.75 8.20
C ASP A 36 16.07 9.97 7.33
N ASP A 37 17.23 10.24 7.93
CA ASP A 37 18.52 10.51 7.28
C ASP A 37 18.43 11.48 6.08
N GLN A 38 18.92 11.03 4.91
CA GLN A 38 18.86 11.74 3.64
C GLN A 38 17.68 11.27 2.77
N TYR A 39 16.77 10.45 3.31
CA TYR A 39 15.65 9.91 2.55
C TYR A 39 14.60 10.99 2.23
N PRO A 40 13.77 10.79 1.19
CA PRO A 40 12.63 11.66 0.92
C PRO A 40 11.70 11.78 2.13
N ILE A 41 11.06 12.94 2.27
CA ILE A 41 10.05 13.17 3.32
C ILE A 41 8.88 12.21 3.08
N ARG A 42 8.60 11.37 4.07
CA ARG A 42 7.42 10.50 4.08
C ARG A 42 6.24 11.32 4.60
N LYS A 43 5.27 11.59 3.72
CA LYS A 43 4.07 12.37 4.05
C LYS A 43 3.12 11.57 4.95
N ASN A 44 2.50 12.23 5.94
CA ASN A 44 1.58 11.62 6.92
C ASN A 44 2.14 10.32 7.53
N ALA A 45 3.45 10.31 7.79
CA ALA A 45 4.21 9.12 8.18
C ALA A 45 4.03 8.74 9.65
N TRP A 46 3.45 9.63 10.44
CA TRP A 46 3.21 9.47 11.84
C TRP A 46 1.92 10.20 12.23
N THR A 47 1.15 9.63 13.14
CA THR A 47 -0.02 10.26 13.74
C THR A 47 0.27 10.49 15.22
N ILE A 48 0.18 11.74 15.66
CA ILE A 48 0.34 12.13 17.04
C ILE A 48 -0.81 11.56 17.85
N VAL A 49 -0.51 10.88 18.97
CA VAL A 49 -1.52 10.33 19.89
C VAL A 49 -1.35 10.96 21.27
N PRO A 50 -1.99 12.12 21.55
CA PRO A 50 -1.86 12.82 22.84
C PRO A 50 -2.36 12.01 24.03
N GLU A 51 -3.26 11.05 23.81
CA GLU A 51 -3.83 10.19 24.85
C GLU A 51 -2.85 9.13 25.34
N GLU A 52 -1.82 8.81 24.56
CA GLU A 52 -0.81 7.81 24.93
C GLU A 52 0.15 8.36 25.98
N LYS A 53 0.50 7.50 26.96
CA LYS A 53 1.47 7.87 28.01
C LYS A 53 2.85 8.20 27.43
N LEU A 54 3.20 7.54 26.33
CA LEU A 54 4.44 7.74 25.60
C LEU A 54 4.25 7.28 24.14
N ASP A 55 4.27 8.24 23.22
CA ASP A 55 4.11 8.01 21.79
C ASP A 55 5.47 7.68 21.14
N VAL A 56 5.75 6.40 20.90
CA VAL A 56 7.11 5.92 20.57
C VAL A 56 7.31 5.72 19.07
N TYR A 57 8.14 6.57 18.46
CA TYR A 57 8.63 6.42 17.11
C TYR A 57 9.93 5.58 17.08
N ALA A 58 9.82 4.31 16.69
CA ALA A 58 10.99 3.43 16.52
C ALA A 58 11.69 3.64 15.16
N THR A 59 13.03 3.70 15.15
CA THR A 59 13.83 3.93 13.93
C THR A 59 15.25 3.36 14.02
N SER A 60 15.85 3.05 12.87
CA SER A 60 17.28 2.75 12.73
C SER A 60 18.09 3.90 12.11
N ALA A 61 17.45 5.05 11.86
CA ALA A 61 18.06 6.23 11.26
C ALA A 61 19.06 6.91 12.22
N LYS A 62 20.05 7.59 11.65
CA LYS A 62 21.03 8.41 12.38
C LYS A 62 20.59 9.87 12.51
N LYS A 63 19.65 10.31 11.69
CA LYS A 63 18.98 11.61 11.80
C LYS A 63 17.49 11.43 11.55
N VAL A 64 16.65 12.06 12.35
CA VAL A 64 15.20 12.06 12.14
C VAL A 64 14.70 13.49 12.22
N THR A 65 13.84 13.88 11.30
CA THR A 65 13.14 15.16 11.33
C THR A 65 11.64 14.94 11.28
N PHE A 66 10.95 15.50 12.27
CA PHE A 66 9.49 15.56 12.31
C PHE A 66 9.06 16.90 11.71
N TYR A 67 8.11 16.88 10.79
CA TYR A 67 7.49 18.07 10.22
C TYR A 67 6.00 18.02 10.55
N THR A 68 5.58 18.95 11.41
CA THR A 68 4.15 19.23 11.59
C THR A 68 3.71 20.18 10.47
N ASP A 69 2.44 20.51 10.46
CA ASP A 69 1.87 21.55 9.60
C ASP A 69 2.36 22.97 9.95
N LEU A 70 2.99 23.16 11.12
CA LEU A 70 3.45 24.46 11.61
C LEU A 70 4.98 24.58 11.70
N GLU A 71 5.66 23.51 12.10
CA GLU A 71 7.06 23.55 12.54
C GLU A 71 7.80 22.27 12.15
N SER A 72 9.12 22.25 12.37
CA SER A 72 9.90 21.02 12.26
C SER A 72 10.97 20.93 13.34
N ILE A 73 11.35 19.70 13.68
CA ILE A 73 12.39 19.42 14.67
C ILE A 73 13.24 18.24 14.22
N SER A 74 14.56 18.41 14.31
CA SER A 74 15.52 17.36 13.96
C SER A 74 16.27 16.85 15.19
N PHE A 75 16.55 15.55 15.16
CA PHE A 75 17.37 14.84 16.14
C PHE A 75 18.45 14.06 15.41
N ASN A 76 19.69 14.17 15.88
CA ASN A 76 20.74 13.22 15.53
C ASN A 76 20.63 12.05 16.53
N VAL A 77 20.36 10.86 16.01
CA VAL A 77 20.10 9.65 16.77
C VAL A 77 21.39 8.86 16.86
N ASP A 78 21.98 8.84 18.05
CA ASP A 78 23.11 8.00 18.41
C ASP A 78 22.57 6.66 18.93
N PRO A 79 22.93 5.52 18.29
CA PRO A 79 22.58 4.18 18.76
C PRO A 79 22.93 3.90 20.23
N LYS A 80 23.93 4.58 20.79
CA LYS A 80 24.35 4.43 22.19
C LYS A 80 23.46 5.16 23.20
N VAL A 81 22.86 6.28 22.79
CA VAL A 81 21.89 7.02 23.61
C VAL A 81 20.53 6.37 23.50
N GLY A 82 20.14 6.02 22.27
CA GLY A 82 19.01 5.15 21.98
C GLY A 82 17.61 5.74 22.17
N GLN A 83 17.44 6.80 22.97
CA GLN A 83 16.12 7.38 23.26
C GLN A 83 16.17 8.91 23.31
N TYR A 84 15.19 9.57 22.68
CA TYR A 84 15.07 11.03 22.63
C TYR A 84 13.62 11.44 22.85
N ASP A 85 13.33 12.01 24.01
CA ASP A 85 12.00 12.52 24.36
C ASP A 85 11.82 13.97 23.90
N PHE A 86 10.63 14.29 23.42
CA PHE A 86 10.18 15.65 23.11
C PHE A 86 8.65 15.74 23.20
N LEU A 87 8.13 16.96 23.13
CA LEU A 87 6.70 17.22 23.21
C LEU A 87 6.17 17.77 21.89
N ILE A 88 5.00 17.30 21.48
CA ILE A 88 4.24 17.87 20.39
C ILE A 88 2.93 18.43 20.96
N VAL A 89 2.72 19.73 20.83
CA VAL A 89 1.50 20.41 21.29
C VAL A 89 0.55 20.60 20.11
N VAL A 90 -0.56 19.87 20.10
CA VAL A 90 -1.60 19.90 19.08
C VAL A 90 -2.67 20.91 19.50
N ASN A 91 -3.03 21.81 18.57
CA ASN A 91 -4.05 22.84 18.77
C ASN A 91 -3.84 23.70 20.03
N GLY A 92 -2.59 23.87 20.46
CA GLY A 92 -2.23 24.64 21.65
C GLY A 92 -2.74 24.06 22.98
N LYS A 93 -3.30 22.85 22.98
CA LYS A 93 -3.98 22.26 24.13
C LYS A 93 -3.47 20.86 24.44
N ASP A 94 -3.58 19.95 23.47
CA ASP A 94 -3.30 18.53 23.69
C ASP A 94 -1.79 18.30 23.50
N THR A 95 -1.14 17.70 24.50
CA THR A 95 0.31 17.51 24.49
C THR A 95 0.63 16.03 24.41
N ALA A 96 1.22 15.60 23.30
CA ALA A 96 1.77 14.26 23.17
C ALA A 96 3.21 14.23 23.68
N ARG A 97 3.51 13.28 24.56
CA ARG A 97 4.88 12.95 24.95
C ARG A 97 5.44 11.96 23.96
N THR A 98 6.29 12.42 23.05
CA THR A 98 6.83 11.60 21.95
C THR A 98 8.26 11.18 22.25
N GLN A 99 8.61 9.95 21.91
CA GLN A 99 9.97 9.42 22.02
C GLN A 99 10.45 8.87 20.69
N ILE A 100 11.62 9.32 20.24
CA ILE A 100 12.37 8.61 19.21
C ILE A 100 13.16 7.50 19.90
N ARG A 101 12.91 6.25 19.52
CA ARG A 101 13.63 5.09 20.03
C ARG A 101 14.46 4.46 18.92
N TYR A 102 15.77 4.45 19.09
CA TYR A 102 16.64 3.68 18.21
C TYR A 102 16.40 2.18 18.42
N ASP A 103 16.20 1.47 17.33
CA ASP A 103 16.12 0.02 17.30
C ASP A 103 16.78 -0.46 16.01
N ALA A 104 17.89 -1.20 16.14
CA ALA A 104 18.62 -1.75 15.00
C ALA A 104 17.80 -2.75 14.18
N LYS A 105 16.74 -3.32 14.77
CA LYS A 105 15.78 -4.21 14.13
C LYS A 105 14.54 -3.47 13.63
N ALA A 106 14.38 -2.18 13.94
CA ALA A 106 13.28 -1.41 13.36
C ALA A 106 13.39 -1.49 11.83
N PRO A 107 12.27 -1.77 11.14
CA PRO A 107 12.27 -1.86 9.69
C PRO A 107 12.98 -0.65 9.12
N SER A 108 14.01 -0.90 8.31
CA SER A 108 14.66 0.15 7.54
C SER A 108 13.59 0.76 6.65
N ARG A 109 13.00 1.90 7.06
CA ARG A 109 12.01 2.67 6.29
C ARG A 109 12.64 3.38 5.10
N LYS A 110 13.75 2.83 4.59
CA LYS A 110 14.49 3.28 3.43
C LYS A 110 13.64 2.94 2.20
N PRO A 111 12.99 3.93 1.56
CA PRO A 111 12.35 3.70 0.25
C PRO A 111 13.34 3.13 -0.78
N VAL A 112 14.63 3.43 -0.60
CA VAL A 112 15.73 2.94 -1.43
C VAL A 112 15.94 1.42 -1.30
N VAL A 113 15.69 0.80 -0.13
CA VAL A 113 15.89 -0.66 0.01
C VAL A 113 14.83 -1.44 -0.75
N TYR A 114 13.57 -1.00 -0.75
CA TYR A 114 12.53 -1.69 -1.52
C TYR A 114 12.75 -1.54 -3.02
N LEU A 115 13.10 -0.34 -3.48
CA LEU A 115 13.43 -0.12 -4.88
C LEU A 115 14.68 -0.91 -5.30
N ASP A 116 15.73 -0.97 -4.48
CA ASP A 116 16.92 -1.77 -4.77
C ASP A 116 16.63 -3.27 -4.74
N THR A 117 15.75 -3.72 -3.82
CA THR A 117 15.26 -5.10 -3.79
C THR A 117 14.51 -5.44 -5.07
N LEU A 118 13.64 -4.54 -5.54
CA LEU A 118 12.92 -4.70 -6.80
C LEU A 118 13.87 -4.70 -8.01
N LYS A 119 14.89 -3.82 -8.02
CA LYS A 119 15.95 -3.79 -9.05
C LYS A 119 16.73 -5.09 -9.13
N ASN A 120 17.08 -5.66 -7.97
CA ASN A 120 17.77 -6.96 -7.90
C ASN A 120 16.89 -8.10 -8.42
N ALA A 121 15.58 -7.94 -8.31
CA ALA A 121 14.56 -8.88 -8.77
C ALA A 121 14.17 -8.72 -10.26
N ALA A 122 15.03 -8.11 -11.08
CA ALA A 122 14.68 -7.80 -12.47
C ALA A 122 14.48 -9.04 -13.37
N LYS A 123 15.12 -10.17 -13.04
CA LYS A 123 15.17 -11.34 -13.92
C LYS A 123 13.97 -12.25 -13.73
N TYR A 124 13.24 -12.46 -14.82
CA TYR A 124 12.27 -13.54 -15.01
C TYR A 124 12.85 -14.61 -15.95
N ASN A 125 12.17 -15.75 -16.09
CA ASN A 125 12.52 -16.79 -17.05
C ASN A 125 11.47 -16.88 -18.16
N PHE A 126 11.73 -16.22 -19.29
CA PHE A 126 10.85 -16.24 -20.47
C PHE A 126 10.79 -17.61 -21.17
N SER A 127 11.77 -18.48 -20.91
CA SER A 127 11.85 -19.84 -21.43
C SER A 127 11.23 -20.87 -20.50
N ASP A 128 10.69 -20.46 -19.35
CA ASP A 128 9.99 -21.34 -18.43
C ASP A 128 8.73 -21.92 -19.09
N GLN A 129 8.74 -23.24 -19.28
CA GLN A 129 7.69 -24.03 -19.94
C GLN A 129 6.69 -24.62 -18.94
N ARG A 130 6.76 -24.23 -17.66
CA ARG A 130 5.78 -24.66 -16.66
C ARG A 130 4.39 -24.18 -17.06
N GLU A 131 3.54 -25.13 -17.40
CA GLU A 131 2.16 -24.85 -17.79
C GLU A 131 1.34 -24.29 -16.62
N ILE A 132 0.50 -23.30 -16.95
CA ILE A 132 -0.57 -22.79 -16.08
C ILE A 132 -1.88 -22.85 -16.87
N PRO A 133 -3.04 -23.00 -16.21
CA PRO A 133 -4.33 -22.89 -16.89
C PRO A 133 -4.47 -21.55 -17.63
N ASN A 134 -5.32 -21.53 -18.66
CA ASN A 134 -5.62 -20.28 -19.36
C ASN A 134 -6.43 -19.35 -18.46
N PHE A 135 -6.14 -18.06 -18.53
CA PHE A 135 -7.00 -17.06 -17.92
C PHE A 135 -8.36 -17.00 -18.61
N THR A 136 -9.42 -16.85 -17.83
CA THR A 136 -10.79 -16.68 -18.33
C THR A 136 -11.51 -15.54 -17.62
N TYR A 137 -12.52 -14.98 -18.27
CA TYR A 137 -13.32 -13.88 -17.77
C TYR A 137 -14.78 -14.26 -17.89
N GLN A 138 -15.53 -14.11 -16.81
CA GLN A 138 -16.95 -14.40 -16.81
C GLN A 138 -17.67 -13.47 -17.80
N SER A 139 -18.57 -14.04 -18.59
CA SER A 139 -19.36 -13.29 -19.57
C SER A 139 -20.23 -12.24 -18.88
N MET A 140 -20.30 -11.04 -19.43
CA MET A 140 -21.18 -9.97 -18.94
C MET A 140 -22.68 -10.35 -18.93
N ASN A 141 -23.05 -11.42 -19.64
CA ASN A 141 -24.40 -11.98 -19.69
C ASN A 141 -24.68 -12.98 -18.56
N ASP A 142 -23.70 -13.29 -17.71
CA ASP A 142 -23.93 -14.08 -16.50
C ASP A 142 -25.00 -13.40 -15.62
N PRO A 143 -25.99 -14.14 -15.09
CA PRO A 143 -27.06 -13.55 -14.29
C PRO A 143 -26.58 -12.70 -13.11
N ASN A 144 -25.47 -13.06 -12.46
CA ASN A 144 -24.95 -12.30 -11.33
C ASN A 144 -24.30 -10.98 -11.77
N LEU A 145 -23.59 -10.98 -12.89
CA LEU A 145 -23.00 -9.77 -13.45
C LEU A 145 -24.07 -8.85 -14.05
N VAL A 146 -25.10 -9.41 -14.69
CA VAL A 146 -26.30 -8.65 -15.11
C VAL A 146 -26.96 -8.00 -13.90
N ARG A 147 -27.10 -8.73 -12.79
CA ARG A 147 -27.65 -8.20 -11.53
C ARG A 147 -26.80 -7.05 -10.99
N ILE A 148 -25.47 -7.21 -10.90
CA ILE A 148 -24.55 -6.13 -10.46
C ILE A 148 -24.74 -4.87 -11.28
N ARG A 149 -24.70 -5.00 -12.61
CA ARG A 149 -24.86 -3.88 -13.54
C ARG A 149 -26.19 -3.15 -13.34
N LYS A 150 -27.28 -3.90 -13.17
CA LYS A 150 -28.62 -3.35 -12.94
C LYS A 150 -28.74 -2.68 -11.57
N ASP A 151 -28.41 -3.39 -10.49
CA ASP A 151 -28.65 -2.95 -9.11
C ASP A 151 -27.79 -1.75 -8.74
N LEU A 152 -26.54 -1.72 -9.23
CA LEU A 152 -25.62 -0.60 -9.01
C LEU A 152 -25.77 0.52 -10.06
N LYS A 153 -26.63 0.34 -11.08
CA LYS A 153 -26.85 1.28 -12.20
C LYS A 153 -25.55 1.63 -12.96
N LEU A 154 -24.73 0.62 -13.22
CA LEU A 154 -23.37 0.81 -13.75
C LEU A 154 -23.34 1.42 -15.15
N ASP A 155 -24.33 1.17 -16.01
CA ASP A 155 -24.40 1.82 -17.33
C ASP A 155 -24.50 3.35 -17.21
N SER A 156 -25.19 3.86 -16.17
CA SER A 156 -25.29 5.29 -15.92
C SER A 156 -24.00 5.87 -15.34
N ILE A 157 -23.34 5.13 -14.45
CA ILE A 157 -22.08 5.57 -13.82
C ILE A 157 -20.95 5.57 -14.84
N ALA A 158 -20.80 4.49 -15.59
CA ALA A 158 -19.78 4.36 -16.63
C ALA A 158 -20.02 5.37 -17.77
N GLY A 159 -21.28 5.68 -18.06
CA GLY A 159 -21.67 6.63 -19.08
C GLY A 159 -21.56 6.08 -20.50
N LYS A 160 -21.73 6.99 -21.48
CA LYS A 160 -21.81 6.65 -22.92
C LYS A 160 -20.49 6.86 -23.68
N GLY A 161 -19.41 7.19 -22.97
CA GLY A 161 -18.09 7.44 -23.57
C GLY A 161 -17.42 6.16 -24.09
N ASN A 162 -16.17 6.31 -24.54
CA ASN A 162 -15.33 5.19 -24.96
C ASN A 162 -14.97 4.27 -23.76
N GLU A 163 -14.37 3.10 -24.07
CA GLU A 163 -14.00 2.11 -23.04
C GLU A 163 -13.14 2.71 -21.93
N LEU A 164 -12.17 3.54 -22.29
CA LEU A 164 -11.29 4.19 -21.32
C LEU A 164 -12.03 5.15 -20.38
N SER A 165 -12.97 5.95 -20.91
CA SER A 165 -13.81 6.84 -20.10
C SER A 165 -14.68 6.05 -19.12
N LYS A 166 -15.25 4.93 -19.56
CA LYS A 166 -16.03 4.02 -18.70
C LYS A 166 -15.18 3.45 -17.57
N VAL A 167 -13.93 3.07 -17.89
CA VAL A 167 -12.97 2.56 -16.90
C VAL A 167 -12.70 3.60 -15.82
N PHE A 168 -12.33 4.82 -16.20
CA PHE A 168 -12.05 5.87 -15.22
C PHE A 168 -13.29 6.31 -14.43
N ASN A 169 -14.46 6.42 -15.06
CA ASN A 169 -15.69 6.75 -14.35
C ASN A 169 -16.01 5.73 -13.23
N LEU A 170 -15.81 4.44 -13.50
CA LEU A 170 -15.99 3.39 -12.49
C LEU A 170 -14.90 3.40 -11.41
N LEU A 171 -13.64 3.64 -11.79
CA LEU A 171 -12.53 3.83 -10.85
C LEU A 171 -12.87 4.93 -9.84
N HIS A 172 -13.17 6.13 -10.34
CA HIS A 172 -13.53 7.29 -9.51
C HIS A 172 -14.77 7.01 -8.68
N TRP A 173 -15.77 6.33 -9.25
CA TRP A 173 -17.00 6.01 -8.52
C TRP A 173 -16.76 5.05 -7.36
N VAL A 174 -16.04 3.93 -7.57
CA VAL A 174 -15.73 2.98 -6.48
C VAL A 174 -14.88 3.66 -5.41
N HIS A 175 -13.85 4.42 -5.82
CA HIS A 175 -12.97 5.15 -4.90
C HIS A 175 -13.74 6.12 -3.99
N ASN A 176 -14.70 6.85 -4.56
CA ASN A 176 -15.49 7.82 -3.81
C ASN A 176 -16.64 7.19 -3.01
N LEU A 177 -17.14 6.03 -3.46
CA LEU A 177 -18.23 5.32 -2.80
C LEU A 177 -17.76 4.56 -1.55
N ILE A 178 -16.56 3.97 -1.59
CA ILE A 178 -16.06 3.05 -0.57
C ILE A 178 -14.83 3.63 0.12
N ARG A 179 -14.94 3.86 1.44
CA ARG A 179 -13.78 4.23 2.27
C ARG A 179 -12.80 3.05 2.32
N HIS A 180 -11.53 3.29 2.03
CA HIS A 180 -10.47 2.33 2.28
C HIS A 180 -10.14 2.29 3.78
N ASP A 181 -10.03 1.09 4.31
CA ASP A 181 -9.57 0.81 5.67
C ASP A 181 -8.75 -0.49 5.64
N GLY A 182 -7.43 -0.36 5.67
CA GLY A 182 -6.50 -1.49 5.58
C GLY A 182 -6.59 -2.45 6.77
N SER A 183 -7.09 -1.98 7.91
CA SER A 183 -7.26 -2.76 9.14
C SER A 183 -8.65 -3.42 9.23
N SER A 184 -9.48 -3.24 8.20
CA SER A 184 -10.85 -3.72 8.18
C SER A 184 -10.94 -5.24 8.04
N ASN A 185 -11.74 -5.86 8.91
CA ASN A 185 -12.06 -7.28 8.80
C ASN A 185 -12.90 -7.57 7.56
N ASN A 186 -12.60 -8.68 6.89
CA ASN A 186 -13.36 -9.12 5.71
C ASN A 186 -14.76 -9.64 6.12
N PRO A 187 -15.85 -9.17 5.49
CA PRO A 187 -17.17 -9.74 5.71
C PRO A 187 -17.28 -11.15 5.11
N THR A 188 -18.33 -11.89 5.49
CA THR A 188 -18.56 -13.25 4.99
C THR A 188 -18.70 -13.28 3.46
N LEU A 189 -19.63 -12.46 2.95
CA LEU A 189 -19.89 -12.29 1.53
C LEU A 189 -19.03 -11.15 0.99
N LYS A 190 -18.27 -11.42 -0.09
CA LYS A 190 -17.23 -10.55 -0.64
C LYS A 190 -17.40 -10.30 -2.14
N ASN A 191 -18.63 -10.28 -2.62
CA ASN A 191 -18.96 -9.75 -3.95
C ASN A 191 -19.33 -8.27 -3.88
N ALA A 192 -19.40 -7.61 -5.04
CA ALA A 192 -19.56 -6.16 -5.15
C ALA A 192 -20.82 -5.63 -4.41
N ILE A 193 -21.97 -6.28 -4.60
CA ILE A 193 -23.23 -5.85 -3.99
C ILE A 193 -23.13 -5.92 -2.46
N GLU A 194 -22.67 -7.06 -1.94
CA GLU A 194 -22.59 -7.29 -0.49
C GLU A 194 -21.52 -6.43 0.18
N LEU A 195 -20.38 -6.20 -0.48
CA LEU A 195 -19.33 -5.32 0.03
C LEU A 195 -19.81 -3.86 0.12
N ILE A 196 -20.46 -3.35 -0.93
CA ILE A 196 -21.06 -2.01 -0.94
C ILE A 196 -22.13 -1.89 0.15
N LYS A 197 -22.97 -2.93 0.29
CA LYS A 197 -24.01 -2.98 1.32
C LYS A 197 -23.42 -2.90 2.72
N VAL A 198 -22.40 -3.72 3.02
CA VAL A 198 -21.70 -3.70 4.32
C VAL A 198 -21.11 -2.33 4.62
N CYS A 199 -20.46 -1.69 3.64
CA CYS A 199 -19.89 -0.35 3.84
C CYS A 199 -20.96 0.68 4.20
N LYS A 200 -22.13 0.62 3.53
CA LYS A 200 -23.26 1.53 3.78
C LYS A 200 -23.96 1.27 5.11
N GLU A 201 -24.31 0.02 5.39
CA GLU A 201 -25.10 -0.35 6.58
C GLU A 201 -24.29 -0.21 7.88
N GLN A 202 -22.98 -0.49 7.82
CA GLN A 202 -22.11 -0.47 9.00
C GLN A 202 -21.24 0.78 9.09
N ASN A 203 -21.35 1.70 8.14
CA ASN A 203 -20.54 2.93 8.06
C ASN A 203 -19.02 2.68 8.21
N ARG A 204 -18.53 1.62 7.58
CA ARG A 204 -17.13 1.17 7.68
C ARG A 204 -16.46 1.07 6.33
N GLY A 205 -15.13 1.16 6.34
CA GLY A 205 -14.33 0.93 5.14
C GLY A 205 -13.96 -0.54 4.97
N VAL A 206 -13.33 -0.85 3.84
CA VAL A 206 -12.77 -2.18 3.55
C VAL A 206 -11.35 -2.07 2.99
N ASN A 207 -10.57 -3.15 3.07
CA ASN A 207 -9.19 -3.15 2.61
C ASN A 207 -9.07 -3.15 1.07
N CYS A 208 -7.86 -2.91 0.58
CA CYS A 208 -7.52 -2.84 -0.85
C CYS A 208 -8.04 -4.03 -1.68
N ARG A 209 -7.99 -5.25 -1.13
CA ARG A 209 -8.51 -6.46 -1.81
C ARG A 209 -10.01 -6.35 -2.08
N MET A 210 -10.78 -5.89 -1.11
CA MET A 210 -12.22 -5.74 -1.26
C MET A 210 -12.59 -4.61 -2.23
N LEU A 211 -11.87 -3.47 -2.21
CA LEU A 211 -12.07 -2.42 -3.22
C LEU A 211 -11.78 -2.93 -4.64
N ALA A 212 -10.64 -3.60 -4.82
CA ALA A 212 -10.27 -4.17 -6.11
C ALA A 212 -11.25 -5.25 -6.58
N THR A 213 -11.84 -6.03 -5.66
CA THR A 213 -12.88 -7.02 -5.96
C THR A 213 -14.16 -6.35 -6.45
N VAL A 214 -14.65 -5.31 -5.75
CA VAL A 214 -15.83 -4.53 -6.18
C VAL A 214 -15.60 -3.96 -7.58
N LEU A 215 -14.46 -3.30 -7.80
CA LEU A 215 -14.16 -2.68 -9.08
C LEU A 215 -14.02 -3.72 -10.21
N ASN A 216 -13.40 -4.87 -9.92
CA ASN A 216 -13.25 -5.96 -10.89
C ASN A 216 -14.61 -6.46 -11.39
N GLU A 217 -15.54 -6.74 -10.47
CA GLU A 217 -16.89 -7.21 -10.82
C GLU A 217 -17.68 -6.15 -11.59
N CYS A 218 -17.50 -4.87 -11.27
CA CYS A 218 -18.10 -3.77 -12.03
C CYS A 218 -17.60 -3.77 -13.49
N TYR A 219 -16.30 -3.93 -13.73
CA TYR A 219 -15.76 -4.03 -15.08
C TYR A 219 -16.28 -5.25 -15.86
N LEU A 220 -16.25 -6.43 -15.24
CA LEU A 220 -16.75 -7.66 -15.86
C LEU A 220 -18.23 -7.52 -16.26
N SER A 221 -19.03 -6.85 -15.43
CA SER A 221 -20.45 -6.61 -15.72
C SER A 221 -20.72 -5.77 -16.97
N LEU A 222 -19.74 -5.00 -17.42
CA LEU A 222 -19.79 -4.20 -18.66
C LEU A 222 -19.01 -4.84 -19.81
N GLY A 223 -18.53 -6.08 -19.66
CA GLY A 223 -17.74 -6.77 -20.69
C GLY A 223 -16.32 -6.24 -20.85
N ILE A 224 -15.80 -5.56 -19.82
CA ILE A 224 -14.43 -5.05 -19.75
C ILE A 224 -13.58 -6.10 -19.03
N SER A 225 -12.56 -6.63 -19.71
CA SER A 225 -11.68 -7.62 -19.14
C SER A 225 -10.77 -7.00 -18.08
N SER A 226 -10.92 -7.46 -16.84
CA SER A 226 -10.15 -7.01 -15.69
C SER A 226 -9.70 -8.21 -14.85
N ARG A 227 -8.57 -8.07 -14.16
CA ARG A 227 -8.13 -8.96 -13.08
C ARG A 227 -7.74 -8.10 -11.89
N TYR A 228 -8.10 -8.49 -10.67
CA TYR A 228 -7.43 -7.93 -9.50
C TYR A 228 -6.10 -8.65 -9.29
N ILE A 229 -5.04 -7.89 -9.03
CA ILE A 229 -3.67 -8.39 -8.83
C ILE A 229 -3.25 -8.09 -7.40
N THR A 230 -2.92 -9.14 -6.66
CA THR A 230 -2.23 -9.03 -5.37
C THR A 230 -0.76 -8.74 -5.63
N CYS A 231 -0.34 -7.55 -5.26
CA CYS A 231 1.03 -7.04 -5.34
C CYS A 231 1.69 -7.26 -3.97
N MET A 232 2.70 -8.12 -3.91
CA MET A 232 3.30 -8.57 -2.66
C MET A 232 4.81 -8.29 -2.58
N PRO A 233 5.35 -8.15 -1.35
CA PRO A 233 6.78 -8.01 -1.09
C PRO A 233 7.57 -9.28 -1.35
N LYS A 234 8.90 -9.18 -1.25
CA LYS A 234 9.84 -10.32 -1.37
C LYS A 234 9.59 -11.36 -0.27
N GLU A 235 9.38 -10.88 0.94
CA GLU A 235 9.19 -11.69 2.12
C GLU A 235 7.90 -12.53 2.04
N THR A 236 7.95 -13.73 2.61
CA THR A 236 6.78 -14.64 2.70
C THR A 236 5.93 -14.36 3.94
N ASN A 237 6.52 -13.74 4.96
CA ASN A 237 5.81 -13.23 6.14
C ASN A 237 5.82 -11.71 6.07
N PHE A 238 4.65 -11.10 5.95
CA PHE A 238 4.47 -9.67 5.77
C PHE A 238 3.08 -9.26 6.28
N ASP A 239 3.01 -8.07 6.84
CA ASP A 239 1.77 -7.54 7.46
C ASP A 239 0.99 -6.65 6.49
N ASP A 240 1.54 -6.35 5.31
CA ASP A 240 0.93 -5.44 4.33
C ASP A 240 1.32 -5.81 2.89
N CYS A 241 0.33 -5.80 2.02
CA CYS A 241 0.44 -5.93 0.57
C CYS A 241 -0.60 -5.02 -0.09
N HIS A 242 -0.55 -4.87 -1.41
CA HIS A 242 -1.52 -4.03 -2.10
C HIS A 242 -2.28 -4.81 -3.17
N VAL A 243 -3.57 -4.52 -3.36
CA VAL A 243 -4.37 -5.15 -4.41
C VAL A 243 -4.95 -4.08 -5.31
N ILE A 244 -4.68 -4.19 -6.60
CA ILE A 244 -5.14 -3.25 -7.64
C ILE A 244 -5.78 -4.01 -8.80
N ASN A 245 -6.39 -3.31 -9.74
CA ASN A 245 -6.92 -3.87 -10.96
C ASN A 245 -5.93 -3.68 -12.13
N MET A 246 -5.81 -4.71 -12.95
CA MET A 246 -5.23 -4.65 -14.28
C MET A 246 -6.37 -4.77 -15.29
N VAL A 247 -6.55 -3.76 -16.14
CA VAL A 247 -7.69 -3.66 -17.06
C VAL A 247 -7.21 -3.64 -18.50
N TYR A 248 -7.76 -4.49 -19.36
CA TYR A 248 -7.38 -4.55 -20.77
C TYR A 248 -8.24 -3.59 -21.57
N ILE A 249 -7.59 -2.61 -22.21
CA ILE A 249 -8.26 -1.68 -23.12
C ILE A 249 -8.05 -2.18 -24.54
N LYS A 250 -9.14 -2.54 -25.22
CA LYS A 250 -9.16 -3.14 -26.56
C LYS A 250 -8.60 -2.19 -27.60
N ASP A 251 -9.00 -0.92 -27.52
CA ASP A 251 -8.55 0.13 -28.46
C ASP A 251 -7.04 0.37 -28.36
N LEU A 252 -6.47 0.23 -27.15
CA LEU A 252 -5.03 0.34 -26.91
C LEU A 252 -4.29 -0.99 -27.09
N LYS A 253 -5.02 -2.11 -27.20
CA LYS A 253 -4.52 -3.49 -27.16
C LYS A 253 -3.59 -3.73 -25.97
N LYS A 254 -3.92 -3.16 -24.80
CA LYS A 254 -2.98 -2.98 -23.71
C LYS A 254 -3.62 -3.13 -22.33
N TRP A 255 -2.87 -3.70 -21.40
CA TRP A 255 -3.16 -3.70 -19.97
C TRP A 255 -2.79 -2.36 -19.33
N ILE A 256 -3.69 -1.79 -18.52
CA ILE A 256 -3.45 -0.56 -17.77
C ILE A 256 -3.57 -0.77 -16.25
N TRP A 257 -2.82 0.03 -15.49
CA TRP A 257 -2.83 0.11 -14.03
C TRP A 257 -4.04 0.90 -13.54
N ILE A 258 -4.86 0.29 -12.69
CA ILE A 258 -6.05 0.91 -12.10
C ILE A 258 -6.11 0.57 -10.61
N ASP A 259 -6.00 1.58 -9.75
CA ASP A 259 -5.99 1.38 -8.30
C ASP A 259 -7.15 2.14 -7.63
N PRO A 260 -8.21 1.43 -7.20
CA PRO A 260 -9.36 2.05 -6.52
C PRO A 260 -9.04 2.60 -5.13
N THR A 261 -7.94 2.16 -4.50
CA THR A 261 -7.56 2.65 -3.17
C THR A 261 -7.09 4.09 -3.23
N PHE A 262 -6.33 4.43 -4.27
CA PHE A 262 -5.69 5.73 -4.42
C PHE A 262 -6.23 6.56 -5.59
N ASP A 263 -7.33 6.14 -6.20
CA ASP A 263 -7.86 6.75 -7.44
C ASP A 263 -6.78 6.90 -8.52
N ALA A 264 -5.92 5.88 -8.63
CA ALA A 264 -4.62 6.03 -9.27
C ALA A 264 -4.50 5.23 -10.58
N TYR A 265 -3.89 5.87 -11.56
CA TYR A 265 -3.39 5.27 -12.80
C TYR A 265 -2.04 5.88 -13.15
N VAL A 266 -1.23 5.13 -13.90
CA VAL A 266 0.17 5.49 -14.14
C VAL A 266 0.40 5.69 -15.63
N MET A 267 1.17 6.71 -15.96
CA MET A 267 1.55 7.09 -17.32
C MET A 267 3.07 7.17 -17.47
N ASP A 268 3.53 7.20 -18.71
CA ASP A 268 4.85 7.68 -19.04
C ASP A 268 4.91 9.22 -19.20
N ASP A 269 6.10 9.73 -19.45
CA ASP A 269 6.41 11.13 -19.72
C ASP A 269 5.77 11.68 -21.01
N LYS A 270 5.17 10.83 -21.83
CA LYS A 270 4.42 11.19 -23.04
C LYS A 270 2.91 11.09 -22.86
N GLY A 271 2.44 10.75 -21.66
CA GLY A 271 1.02 10.58 -21.34
C GLY A 271 0.42 9.23 -21.76
N ASN A 272 1.23 8.25 -22.17
CA ASN A 272 0.72 6.91 -22.46
C ASN A 272 0.43 6.17 -21.15
N LEU A 273 -0.75 5.57 -21.04
CA LEU A 273 -1.12 4.72 -19.89
C LEU A 273 -0.24 3.47 -19.84
N LEU A 274 0.13 3.08 -18.62
CA LEU A 274 1.03 1.95 -18.36
C LEU A 274 0.33 0.84 -17.59
N GLY A 275 0.67 -0.41 -17.90
CA GLY A 275 0.29 -1.60 -17.10
C GLY A 275 1.32 -1.91 -16.00
N LEU A 276 0.98 -2.87 -15.12
CA LEU A 276 1.88 -3.30 -14.03
C LEU A 276 3.28 -3.71 -14.52
N GLN A 277 3.35 -4.46 -15.63
CA GLN A 277 4.62 -4.92 -16.20
C GLN A 277 5.53 -3.73 -16.55
N GLU A 278 4.98 -2.71 -17.21
CA GLU A 278 5.74 -1.53 -17.64
C GLU A 278 6.12 -0.64 -16.46
N VAL A 279 5.21 -0.43 -15.51
CA VAL A 279 5.51 0.34 -14.29
C VAL A 279 6.65 -0.32 -13.52
N ARG A 280 6.60 -1.64 -13.33
CA ARG A 280 7.66 -2.41 -12.67
C ARG A 280 8.99 -2.28 -13.42
N GLU A 281 8.99 -2.45 -14.74
CA GLU A 281 10.18 -2.32 -15.56
C GLU A 281 10.80 -0.92 -15.49
N ARG A 282 9.97 0.12 -15.53
CA ARG A 282 10.42 1.52 -15.41
C ARG A 282 11.00 1.82 -14.04
N LEU A 283 10.41 1.31 -12.94
CA LEU A 283 10.99 1.44 -11.60
C LEU A 283 12.39 0.80 -11.53
N ILE A 284 12.54 -0.41 -12.07
CA ILE A 284 13.82 -1.13 -12.11
C ILE A 284 14.88 -0.36 -12.91
N LYS A 285 14.49 0.16 -14.08
CA LYS A 285 15.39 0.89 -14.98
C LYS A 285 15.60 2.36 -14.61
N GLY A 286 14.91 2.87 -13.59
CA GLY A 286 14.95 4.29 -13.24
C GLY A 286 14.36 5.20 -14.32
N MET A 287 13.41 4.71 -15.11
CA MET A 287 12.75 5.47 -16.17
C MET A 287 11.62 6.36 -15.61
N PRO A 288 11.23 7.43 -16.34
CA PRO A 288 10.15 8.31 -15.92
C PRO A 288 8.82 7.57 -15.70
N LEU A 289 8.13 7.99 -14.64
CA LEU A 289 6.77 7.59 -14.30
C LEU A 289 5.98 8.84 -13.92
N VAL A 290 4.76 8.94 -14.41
CA VAL A 290 3.83 10.02 -14.09
C VAL A 290 2.62 9.41 -13.40
N LEU A 291 2.33 9.87 -12.20
CA LEU A 291 1.09 9.55 -11.47
C LEU A 291 0.04 10.59 -11.86
N ASN A 292 -1.23 10.19 -12.00
CA ASN A 292 -2.32 11.15 -12.22
C ASN A 292 -2.39 12.19 -11.10
N ALA A 293 -2.72 13.43 -11.47
CA ALA A 293 -2.60 14.60 -10.59
C ALA A 293 -3.52 14.54 -9.36
N ASP A 294 -4.64 13.84 -9.49
CA ASP A 294 -5.68 13.68 -8.48
C ASP A 294 -5.57 12.36 -7.71
N ALA A 295 -4.51 11.57 -7.89
CA ALA A 295 -4.28 10.36 -7.09
C ALA A 295 -4.28 10.71 -5.59
N ASN A 296 -5.14 10.07 -4.82
CA ASN A 296 -5.43 10.46 -3.45
C ASN A 296 -6.00 9.30 -2.63
N TRP A 297 -5.86 9.35 -1.30
CA TRP A 297 -6.50 8.39 -0.40
C TRP A 297 -7.82 8.96 0.15
N ASN A 298 -8.96 8.53 -0.41
CA ASN A 298 -10.33 8.94 -0.06
C ASN A 298 -10.50 10.47 0.19
N ARG A 299 -9.86 11.28 -0.64
CA ARG A 299 -9.79 12.76 -0.63
C ARG A 299 -9.18 13.36 0.64
N THR A 300 -8.50 12.56 1.45
CA THR A 300 -7.83 13.01 2.69
C THR A 300 -6.38 13.38 2.47
N SER A 301 -5.71 12.71 1.53
CA SER A 301 -4.29 12.97 1.23
C SER A 301 -3.95 12.64 -0.22
N LEU A 302 -3.24 13.56 -0.89
CA LEU A 302 -2.70 13.32 -2.23
C LEU A 302 -1.55 12.32 -2.18
N GLN A 303 -1.47 11.47 -3.20
CA GLN A 303 -0.38 10.54 -3.39
C GLN A 303 0.70 11.15 -4.28
N THR A 304 1.95 10.86 -3.98
CA THR A 304 3.10 11.29 -4.80
C THR A 304 3.74 10.09 -5.47
N LYS A 305 4.39 10.30 -6.62
CA LYS A 305 5.18 9.28 -7.30
C LYS A 305 6.26 8.70 -6.37
N GLU A 306 6.91 9.55 -5.58
CA GLU A 306 7.99 9.18 -4.67
C GLU A 306 7.48 8.24 -3.55
N TYR A 307 6.33 8.55 -2.96
CA TYR A 307 5.76 7.73 -1.90
C TYR A 307 5.03 6.50 -2.45
N TYR A 308 4.07 6.71 -3.35
CA TYR A 308 3.22 5.64 -3.84
C TYR A 308 4.00 4.67 -4.74
N LEU A 309 4.67 5.15 -5.78
CA LEU A 309 5.31 4.28 -6.76
C LEU A 309 6.71 3.83 -6.32
N GLN A 310 7.58 4.77 -5.94
CA GLN A 310 8.99 4.49 -5.67
C GLN A 310 9.28 3.91 -4.28
N ASN A 311 8.28 3.88 -3.40
CA ASN A 311 8.40 3.29 -2.06
C ASN A 311 7.35 2.18 -1.84
N TYR A 312 6.06 2.54 -1.76
CA TYR A 312 5.01 1.60 -1.40
C TYR A 312 4.82 0.50 -2.47
N MET A 313 4.66 0.86 -3.73
CA MET A 313 4.56 -0.10 -4.82
C MET A 313 5.89 -0.73 -5.18
N ALA A 314 7.03 -0.05 -4.99
CA ALA A 314 8.34 -0.68 -5.14
C ALA A 314 8.49 -1.90 -4.20
N LYS A 315 7.98 -1.80 -2.97
CA LYS A 315 7.86 -2.94 -2.05
C LYS A 315 6.95 -4.02 -2.63
N ASN A 316 5.76 -3.64 -3.09
CA ASN A 316 4.68 -4.56 -3.46
C ASN A 316 4.76 -5.13 -4.89
N LEU A 317 5.66 -4.65 -5.76
CA LEU A 317 5.79 -5.15 -7.14
C LEU A 317 6.81 -6.28 -7.29
N TYR A 318 7.20 -6.92 -6.19
CA TYR A 318 8.18 -8.00 -6.21
C TYR A 318 7.59 -9.27 -6.83
N ARG A 319 6.49 -9.76 -6.25
CA ARG A 319 5.74 -10.94 -6.71
C ARG A 319 4.26 -10.60 -6.85
N LEU A 320 3.62 -11.19 -7.84
CA LEU A 320 2.28 -10.80 -8.28
C LEU A 320 1.39 -12.03 -8.38
N GLU A 321 0.21 -11.98 -7.80
CA GLU A 321 -0.73 -13.10 -7.79
C GLU A 321 -2.13 -12.66 -8.21
N THR A 322 -2.82 -13.49 -8.99
CA THR A 322 -4.19 -13.24 -9.44
C THR A 322 -4.96 -14.55 -9.57
N PRO A 323 -6.29 -14.55 -9.41
CA PRO A 323 -7.09 -15.70 -9.80
C PRO A 323 -6.95 -15.95 -11.32
N LEU A 324 -7.02 -17.22 -11.72
CA LEU A 324 -7.04 -17.63 -13.13
C LEU A 324 -8.40 -17.35 -13.79
N ILE A 325 -9.47 -17.38 -13.00
CA ILE A 325 -10.84 -17.10 -13.44
C ILE A 325 -11.26 -15.77 -12.82
N SER A 326 -11.35 -14.72 -13.64
CA SER A 326 -11.89 -13.43 -13.21
C SER A 326 -13.42 -13.48 -13.32
N GLN A 327 -14.08 -13.58 -12.17
CA GLN A 327 -15.52 -13.80 -12.08
C GLN A 327 -16.13 -13.16 -10.84
N TYR A 328 -17.46 -13.11 -10.82
CA TYR A 328 -18.28 -12.77 -9.69
C TYR A 328 -17.97 -13.65 -8.46
N ASP A 329 -17.91 -13.02 -7.29
CA ASP A 329 -17.93 -13.66 -5.98
C ASP A 329 -16.72 -14.56 -5.71
N THR A 330 -15.58 -14.34 -6.39
CA THR A 330 -14.34 -15.12 -6.21
C THR A 330 -13.87 -15.15 -4.74
N GLU A 331 -13.97 -14.02 -4.02
CA GLU A 331 -13.49 -13.87 -2.63
C GLU A 331 -14.48 -14.38 -1.57
N THR A 332 -15.72 -14.76 -1.95
CA THR A 332 -16.65 -15.41 -1.01
C THR A 332 -16.28 -16.88 -0.85
N TRP A 333 -15.90 -17.23 0.37
CA TRP A 333 -15.42 -18.56 0.72
C TRP A 333 -16.57 -19.42 1.24
N LYS A 334 -16.80 -20.56 0.58
CA LYS A 334 -17.84 -21.52 0.93
C LYS A 334 -17.34 -22.94 0.70
N LYS A 335 -17.83 -23.88 1.52
CA LYS A 335 -17.46 -25.29 1.44
C LYS A 335 -17.70 -25.84 0.03
N GLY A 336 -16.70 -26.54 -0.50
CA GLY A 336 -16.75 -27.16 -1.83
C GLY A 336 -16.42 -26.23 -3.00
N LYS A 337 -16.14 -24.94 -2.75
CA LYS A 337 -15.61 -24.05 -3.78
C LYS A 337 -14.12 -24.32 -4.01
N ALA A 338 -13.71 -24.34 -5.27
CA ALA A 338 -12.30 -24.30 -5.65
C ALA A 338 -11.96 -22.92 -6.24
N VAL A 339 -10.79 -22.38 -5.89
CA VAL A 339 -10.26 -21.15 -6.49
C VAL A 339 -8.82 -21.40 -6.93
N GLU A 340 -8.54 -21.07 -8.17
CA GLU A 340 -7.22 -21.26 -8.77
C GLU A 340 -6.51 -19.91 -8.89
N TYR A 341 -5.29 -19.84 -8.39
CA TYR A 341 -4.43 -18.67 -8.45
C TYR A 341 -3.16 -18.98 -9.21
N VAL A 342 -2.58 -17.96 -9.83
CA VAL A 342 -1.22 -18.02 -10.36
C VAL A 342 -0.39 -16.89 -9.78
N GLU A 343 0.80 -17.22 -9.33
CA GLU A 343 1.83 -16.29 -8.86
C GLU A 343 2.95 -16.18 -9.90
N LEU A 344 3.23 -14.96 -10.34
CA LEU A 344 4.45 -14.58 -11.06
C LEU A 344 5.48 -14.10 -10.06
N LEU A 345 6.65 -14.75 -10.06
CA LEU A 345 7.76 -14.42 -9.19
C LEU A 345 9.09 -14.33 -9.97
N PRO A 346 10.00 -13.45 -9.57
CA PRO A 346 11.33 -13.33 -10.18
C PRO A 346 12.21 -14.54 -9.83
N LEU A 347 13.33 -14.70 -10.54
CA LEU A 347 14.24 -15.84 -10.35
C LEU A 347 14.88 -15.89 -8.96
N ASP A 348 14.99 -14.76 -8.28
CA ASP A 348 15.51 -14.67 -6.91
C ASP A 348 14.40 -14.75 -5.83
N GLY A 349 13.17 -15.11 -6.22
CA GLY A 349 12.05 -15.34 -5.29
C GLY A 349 12.34 -16.45 -4.28
N ILE A 350 11.89 -16.27 -3.03
CA ILE A 350 12.21 -17.15 -1.89
C ILE A 350 11.65 -18.57 -2.07
N VAL A 351 10.42 -18.68 -2.57
CA VAL A 351 9.71 -19.97 -2.68
C VAL A 351 9.38 -20.27 -4.13
N GLN A 352 10.32 -20.87 -4.86
CA GLN A 352 10.18 -21.20 -6.30
C GLN A 352 9.28 -22.41 -6.58
N GLY A 353 9.08 -23.29 -5.60
CA GLY A 353 8.32 -24.53 -5.75
C GLY A 353 7.39 -24.84 -4.58
N PRO A 354 6.53 -25.87 -4.70
CA PRO A 354 6.24 -26.59 -5.94
C PRO A 354 5.53 -25.69 -6.97
N GLN A 355 5.54 -26.07 -8.26
CA GLN A 355 4.84 -25.34 -9.33
C GLN A 355 3.33 -25.29 -9.07
N LYS A 356 2.73 -26.41 -8.67
CA LYS A 356 1.33 -26.53 -8.32
C LYS A 356 1.23 -26.99 -6.87
N LYS A 357 0.41 -26.30 -6.09
CA LYS A 357 0.05 -26.70 -4.73
C LYS A 357 -1.45 -26.64 -4.53
N GLU A 358 -2.02 -27.72 -4.04
CA GLU A 358 -3.42 -27.78 -3.65
C GLU A 358 -3.53 -27.82 -2.12
N SER A 359 -4.48 -27.07 -1.56
CA SER A 359 -4.74 -27.06 -0.13
C SER A 359 -6.19 -26.69 0.17
N THR A 360 -6.84 -27.41 1.08
CA THR A 360 -8.19 -27.10 1.56
C THR A 360 -8.12 -26.38 2.90
N ASN A 361 -8.79 -25.23 3.01
CA ASN A 361 -8.91 -24.51 4.27
C ASN A 361 -9.89 -25.26 5.19
N GLN A 362 -9.43 -25.69 6.36
CA GLN A 362 -10.23 -26.51 7.28
C GLN A 362 -11.46 -25.78 7.85
N ASN A 363 -11.39 -24.45 8.00
CA ASN A 363 -12.47 -23.65 8.60
C ASN A 363 -13.57 -23.33 7.59
N THR A 364 -13.21 -23.06 6.33
CA THR A 364 -14.16 -22.63 5.29
C THR A 364 -14.52 -23.72 4.29
N GLY A 365 -13.71 -24.78 4.19
CA GLY A 365 -13.87 -25.86 3.22
C GLY A 365 -13.59 -25.45 1.76
N VAL A 366 -12.94 -24.30 1.54
CA VAL A 366 -12.50 -23.86 0.20
C VAL A 366 -11.20 -24.57 -0.16
N THR A 367 -11.10 -25.07 -1.39
CA THR A 367 -9.87 -25.59 -1.97
C THR A 367 -9.16 -24.50 -2.77
N PHE A 368 -7.88 -24.28 -2.48
CA PHE A 368 -7.02 -23.38 -3.24
C PHE A 368 -6.04 -24.19 -4.08
N ILE A 369 -5.98 -23.90 -5.37
CA ILE A 369 -5.00 -24.47 -6.31
C ILE A 369 -4.09 -23.34 -6.76
N ASN A 370 -2.85 -23.34 -6.27
CA ASN A 370 -1.89 -22.27 -6.52
C ASN A 370 -0.85 -22.75 -7.53
N TYR A 371 -0.72 -22.01 -8.62
CA TYR A 371 0.27 -22.19 -9.66
C TYR A 371 1.39 -21.16 -9.51
N LYS A 372 2.60 -21.53 -9.90
CA LYS A 372 3.76 -20.64 -9.94
C LYS A 372 4.38 -20.65 -11.32
N THR A 373 4.76 -19.46 -11.77
CA THR A 373 5.52 -19.29 -13.00
C THR A 373 6.59 -18.21 -12.82
N ASN A 374 7.72 -18.39 -13.49
CA ASN A 374 8.69 -17.31 -13.69
C ASN A 374 8.53 -16.70 -15.09
N ASN A 375 7.55 -17.14 -15.88
CA ASN A 375 7.32 -16.69 -17.25
C ASN A 375 6.31 -15.54 -17.31
N PRO A 376 6.76 -14.30 -17.56
CA PRO A 376 5.87 -13.15 -17.67
C PRO A 376 4.96 -13.27 -18.90
N ASN A 377 5.37 -13.98 -19.96
CA ASN A 377 4.52 -14.16 -21.15
C ASN A 377 3.29 -15.01 -20.86
N LEU A 378 3.37 -15.94 -19.89
CA LEU A 378 2.22 -16.73 -19.45
C LEU A 378 1.29 -15.91 -18.55
N PHE A 379 1.87 -15.08 -17.68
CA PHE A 379 1.11 -14.28 -16.71
C PHE A 379 0.38 -13.07 -17.34
N TRP A 380 1.07 -12.33 -18.21
CA TRP A 380 0.57 -11.08 -18.83
C TRP A 380 -0.24 -11.30 -20.12
N THR A 381 -0.67 -12.53 -20.39
CA THR A 381 -1.50 -12.87 -21.55
C THR A 381 -2.70 -11.94 -21.68
N THR A 382 -2.96 -11.49 -22.90
CA THR A 382 -4.14 -10.69 -23.20
C THR A 382 -5.40 -11.56 -23.11
N PRO A 383 -6.58 -10.98 -22.83
CA PRO A 383 -7.84 -11.69 -22.97
C PRO A 383 -8.00 -12.22 -24.40
N LYS A 384 -8.66 -13.37 -24.54
CA LYS A 384 -8.99 -13.97 -25.84
C LYS A 384 -10.37 -13.52 -26.31
#